data_AF-A0A2U3I3S3-F1
#
_entry.id   AF-A0A2U3I3S3-F1
#
_cell.length_a   1.000
_cell.length_b   1.000
_cell.length_c   1.000
_cell.angle_alpha   90.00
_cell.angle_beta   90.00
_cell.angle_gamma   90.00
#
_symmetry.space_group_name_H-M   'P 1'
#
loop_
_entity.id
_entity.type
_entity.pdbx_description
1 polymer ?
#
loop_
_entity_poly.entity_id
_entity_poly.type
_entity_poly.pdbx_seq_one_letter_code
_entity_poly.pdbx_strand_id
1 'polypeptide(L)'
;MYMEGYFLISPAIEKIEGPYSKDMVDPETGEPLWVDEEMVVVAPPDYPQLAAGLEIGALYRAVRRPNGSSGFLHGLDSLQEYYDWCEKLVSLVTNGKKLKERPNNEVEWSNQLSGLVEDSEKYPETGGRGPFWELLRYGLRGMTFGPVVCQRLAADFRKWQSAAHALDDSNFSGWYSHIWSTFAMADEAGIVTYGWCWTEDMEPKLGIETLKLFED
;
A
#
# COMPACT_ATOMS: atom_id res chain seq x y z
N MET A 1 14.81 17.79 5.46
CA MET A 1 14.38 16.59 6.20
C MET A 1 14.21 15.51 5.14
N TYR A 2 15.12 14.54 5.09
CA TYR A 2 14.99 13.42 4.15
C TYR A 2 13.91 12.50 4.70
N MET A 3 12.89 12.20 3.91
CA MET A 3 11.83 11.27 4.26
C MET A 3 12.27 9.89 3.79
N GLU A 4 12.57 8.98 4.73
CA GLU A 4 13.10 7.65 4.39
C GLU A 4 12.04 6.72 3.79
N GLY A 5 10.76 7.00 3.98
CA GLY A 5 9.65 6.29 3.34
C GLY A 5 8.35 7.07 3.45
N TYR A 6 7.40 6.84 2.55
CA TYR A 6 6.07 7.44 2.65
C TYR A 6 5.01 6.65 1.91
N PHE A 7 3.78 6.73 2.40
CA PHE A 7 2.61 6.37 1.64
C PHE A 7 2.09 7.57 0.87
N LEU A 8 1.90 7.39 -0.42
CA LEU A 8 1.15 8.30 -1.27
C LEU A 8 -0.30 7.82 -1.32
N ILE A 9 -1.21 8.71 -0.96
CA ILE A 9 -2.63 8.45 -0.85
C ILE A 9 -3.33 9.26 -1.93
N SER A 10 -4.07 8.58 -2.79
CA SER A 10 -4.97 9.20 -3.77
C SER A 10 -6.40 8.85 -3.37
N PRO A 11 -7.13 9.73 -2.65
CA PRO A 11 -8.45 9.40 -2.10
C PRO A 11 -9.52 9.05 -3.14
N ALA A 12 -9.34 9.56 -4.35
CA ALA A 12 -10.14 9.24 -5.50
C ALA A 12 -9.23 9.23 -6.73
N ILE A 13 -9.48 8.28 -7.62
CA ILE A 13 -8.77 8.15 -8.88
C ILE A 13 -9.75 7.97 -10.03
N GLU A 14 -9.32 8.34 -11.22
CA GLU A 14 -10.03 8.05 -12.45
C GLU A 14 -9.10 7.34 -13.42
N LYS A 15 -9.68 6.37 -14.15
CA LYS A 15 -8.96 5.65 -15.19
C LYS A 15 -8.76 6.59 -16.37
N ILE A 16 -7.55 6.61 -16.90
CA ILE A 16 -7.25 7.23 -18.18
C ILE A 16 -7.57 6.17 -19.24
N GLU A 17 -8.48 6.46 -20.16
CA GLU A 17 -8.83 5.51 -21.22
C GLU A 17 -7.77 5.51 -22.33
N GLY A 18 -7.41 4.31 -22.80
CA GLY A 18 -6.40 4.11 -23.83
C GLY A 18 -6.92 4.32 -25.27
N PRO A 19 -6.04 4.16 -26.28
CA PRO A 19 -4.67 3.64 -26.19
C PRO A 19 -3.67 4.62 -25.55
N TYR A 20 -2.67 4.08 -24.86
CA TYR A 20 -1.64 4.86 -24.18
C TYR A 20 -0.45 5.13 -25.11
N SER A 21 0.03 6.38 -25.15
CA SER A 21 1.17 6.82 -25.96
C SER A 21 2.06 7.78 -25.16
N LYS A 22 3.34 7.87 -25.53
CA LYS A 22 4.29 8.82 -24.92
C LYS A 22 3.94 10.29 -25.21
N ASP A 23 3.17 10.51 -26.27
CA ASP A 23 2.72 11.84 -26.68
C ASP A 23 1.28 12.13 -26.22
N MET A 24 0.75 11.32 -25.29
CA MET A 24 -0.60 11.51 -24.77
C MET A 24 -0.67 12.81 -23.97
N VAL A 25 -1.74 13.57 -24.18
CA VAL A 25 -2.02 14.82 -23.48
C VAL A 25 -3.31 14.71 -22.69
N ASP A 26 -3.37 15.37 -21.56
CA ASP A 26 -4.57 15.51 -20.76
C ASP A 26 -5.62 16.29 -21.58
N PRO A 27 -6.81 15.72 -21.84
CA PRO A 27 -7.82 16.39 -22.64
C PRO A 27 -8.37 17.66 -21.99
N GLU A 28 -8.23 17.82 -20.68
CA GLU A 28 -8.71 18.99 -19.94
C GLU A 28 -7.69 20.12 -19.92
N THR A 29 -6.39 19.80 -19.79
CA THR A 29 -5.33 20.80 -19.60
C THR A 29 -4.48 21.02 -20.85
N GLY A 30 -4.44 20.04 -21.77
CA GLY A 30 -3.58 20.05 -22.95
C GLY A 30 -2.10 19.77 -22.64
N GLU A 31 -1.76 19.52 -21.37
CA GLU A 31 -0.40 19.19 -20.95
C GLU A 31 -0.09 17.70 -21.21
N PRO A 32 1.18 17.33 -21.44
CA PRO A 32 1.56 15.91 -21.54
C PRO A 32 1.20 15.14 -20.26
N LEU A 33 0.68 13.93 -20.42
CA LEU A 33 0.53 12.97 -19.33
C LEU A 33 1.87 12.24 -19.15
N TRP A 34 2.38 12.19 -17.92
CA TRP A 34 3.77 11.84 -17.66
C TRP A 34 4.09 10.48 -17.03
N VAL A 35 3.19 9.59 -16.62
CA VAL A 35 3.51 8.28 -15.96
C VAL A 35 4.31 8.35 -14.65
N ASP A 36 5.20 9.32 -14.42
CA ASP A 36 5.76 9.61 -13.10
C ASP A 36 4.79 10.44 -12.24
N GLU A 37 3.94 11.24 -12.87
CA GLU A 37 2.81 11.94 -12.23
C GLU A 37 1.52 11.07 -12.17
N GLU A 38 1.29 10.21 -13.17
CA GLU A 38 0.14 9.30 -13.26
C GLU A 38 0.48 7.89 -12.79
N MET A 39 -0.42 7.28 -12.04
CA MET A 39 -0.14 5.98 -11.41
C MET A 39 -0.47 4.83 -12.35
N VAL A 40 0.55 4.09 -12.77
CA VAL A 40 0.37 2.75 -13.34
C VAL A 40 -0.07 1.81 -12.23
N VAL A 41 -1.20 1.14 -12.40
CA VAL A 41 -1.64 0.13 -11.44
C VAL A 41 -0.88 -1.17 -11.64
N VAL A 42 -0.10 -1.52 -10.63
CA VAL A 42 0.70 -2.74 -10.57
C VAL A 42 0.33 -3.59 -9.36
N ALA A 43 0.50 -4.90 -9.49
CA ALA A 43 0.29 -5.85 -8.41
C ALA A 43 1.31 -7.01 -8.53
N PRO A 44 1.67 -7.65 -7.40
CA PRO A 44 2.49 -8.85 -7.43
C PRO A 44 1.85 -9.93 -8.32
N PRO A 45 2.60 -10.60 -9.21
CA PRO A 45 2.08 -11.68 -10.06
C PRO A 45 1.48 -12.84 -9.27
N ASP A 46 1.99 -13.09 -8.07
CA ASP A 46 1.49 -14.10 -7.15
C ASP A 46 0.27 -13.63 -6.33
N TYR A 47 -0.07 -12.34 -6.37
CA TYR A 47 -1.15 -11.73 -5.60
C TYR A 47 -1.80 -10.53 -6.32
N PRO A 48 -2.41 -10.71 -7.51
CA PRO A 48 -2.99 -9.63 -8.29
C PRO A 48 -4.14 -8.91 -7.57
N GLN A 49 -4.79 -9.60 -6.64
CA GLN A 49 -5.86 -9.05 -5.79
C GLN A 49 -5.40 -7.93 -4.84
N LEU A 50 -4.11 -7.61 -4.77
CA LEU A 50 -3.63 -6.40 -4.10
C LEU A 50 -4.21 -5.13 -4.74
N ALA A 51 -4.35 -5.12 -6.06
CA ALA A 51 -4.95 -4.04 -6.84
C ALA A 51 -6.46 -4.24 -7.07
N ALA A 52 -7.14 -5.05 -6.24
CA ALA A 52 -8.56 -5.33 -6.43
C ALA A 52 -9.41 -4.05 -6.46
N GLY A 53 -10.28 -3.97 -7.47
CA GLY A 53 -11.07 -2.78 -7.81
C GLY A 53 -10.48 -1.96 -8.96
N LEU A 54 -9.30 -2.36 -9.48
CA LEU A 54 -8.59 -1.68 -10.57
C LEU A 54 -8.22 -2.66 -11.67
N GLU A 55 -7.92 -2.09 -12.84
CA GLU A 55 -7.36 -2.81 -13.97
C GLU A 55 -5.83 -2.76 -13.91
N ILE A 56 -5.20 -3.93 -13.72
CA ILE A 56 -3.73 -4.05 -13.71
C ILE A 56 -3.20 -3.66 -15.09
N GLY A 57 -2.23 -2.74 -15.11
CA GLY A 57 -1.63 -2.19 -16.32
C GLY A 57 -2.37 -1.04 -16.97
N ALA A 58 -3.44 -0.55 -16.35
CA ALA A 58 -4.03 0.72 -16.73
C ALA A 58 -3.39 1.91 -16.00
N LEU A 59 -3.52 3.09 -16.59
CA LEU A 59 -3.13 4.36 -15.99
C LEU A 59 -4.31 4.96 -15.22
N TYR A 60 -4.03 5.45 -14.02
CA TYR A 60 -4.99 6.15 -13.19
C TYR A 60 -4.37 7.46 -12.70
N ARG A 61 -5.17 8.53 -12.70
CA ARG A 61 -4.76 9.81 -12.12
C ARG A 61 -5.58 10.13 -10.90
N ALA A 62 -4.97 10.82 -9.95
CA ALA A 62 -5.64 11.28 -8.76
C ALA A 62 -6.58 12.45 -9.07
N VAL A 63 -7.84 12.33 -8.66
CA VAL A 63 -8.85 13.36 -8.90
C VAL A 63 -8.52 14.60 -8.09
N ARG A 64 -8.37 15.75 -8.77
CA ARG A 64 -8.10 17.03 -8.10
C ARG A 64 -9.30 17.48 -7.28
N ARG A 65 -9.06 17.81 -6.02
CA ARG A 65 -10.06 18.39 -5.12
C ARG A 65 -10.19 19.89 -5.32
N PRO A 66 -11.28 20.54 -4.85
CA PRO A 66 -11.50 21.98 -5.04
C PRO A 66 -10.39 22.89 -4.52
N ASN A 67 -9.59 22.40 -3.56
CA ASN A 67 -8.42 23.10 -3.02
C ASN A 67 -7.14 22.92 -3.85
N GLY A 68 -7.22 22.24 -5.01
CA GLY A 68 -6.10 21.94 -5.89
C GLY A 68 -5.27 20.71 -5.53
N SER A 69 -5.49 20.10 -4.35
CA SER A 69 -4.79 18.86 -3.97
C SER A 69 -5.38 17.63 -4.65
N SER A 70 -4.54 16.72 -5.15
CA SER A 70 -4.98 15.43 -5.71
C SER A 70 -4.70 14.26 -4.75
N GLY A 71 -3.73 14.39 -3.85
CA GLY A 71 -3.35 13.34 -2.92
C GLY A 71 -2.81 13.84 -1.58
N PHE A 72 -2.35 12.92 -0.76
CA PHE A 72 -1.66 13.18 0.50
C PHE A 72 -0.37 12.35 0.59
N LEU A 73 0.62 12.89 1.29
CA LEU A 73 1.85 12.18 1.64
C LEU A 73 1.83 11.91 3.14
N HIS A 74 1.85 10.63 3.51
CA HIS A 74 2.05 10.19 4.88
C HIS A 74 3.46 9.65 5.04
N GLY A 75 4.33 10.48 5.61
CA GLY A 75 5.73 10.13 5.85
C GLY A 75 5.86 9.07 6.94
N LEU A 76 6.75 8.13 6.72
CA LEU A 76 7.26 7.21 7.72
C LEU A 76 8.54 7.86 8.27
N ASP A 77 8.54 8.33 9.53
CA ASP A 77 9.63 9.13 10.10
C ASP A 77 11.01 8.48 9.86
N SER A 78 11.16 7.21 10.28
CA SER A 78 12.28 6.34 9.88
C SER A 78 11.78 4.94 9.55
N LEU A 79 12.49 4.24 8.65
CA LEU A 79 12.14 2.84 8.32
C LEU A 79 12.31 1.91 9.52
N GLN A 80 13.30 2.19 10.38
CA GLN A 80 13.53 1.42 11.60
C GLN A 80 12.34 1.50 12.55
N GLU A 81 11.77 2.69 12.77
CA GLU A 81 10.56 2.85 13.59
C GLU A 81 9.35 2.17 12.96
N TYR A 82 9.22 2.21 11.64
CA TYR A 82 8.17 1.48 10.94
C TYR A 82 8.31 -0.04 11.11
N TYR A 83 9.53 -0.59 11.05
CA TYR A 83 9.80 -2.00 11.31
C TYR A 83 9.42 -2.41 12.73
N ASP A 84 9.84 -1.62 13.72
CA ASP A 84 9.52 -1.86 15.13
C ASP A 84 8.00 -1.78 15.36
N TRP A 85 7.33 -0.83 14.70
CA TRP A 85 5.87 -0.68 14.75
C TRP A 85 5.16 -1.90 14.14
N CYS A 86 5.58 -2.38 12.97
CA CYS A 86 5.00 -3.56 12.32
C CYS A 86 5.16 -4.83 13.16
N GLU A 87 6.33 -5.04 13.77
CA GLU A 87 6.56 -6.18 14.66
C GLU A 87 5.68 -6.12 15.92
N LYS A 88 5.48 -4.91 16.46
CA LYS A 88 4.56 -4.70 17.58
C LYS A 88 3.10 -4.92 17.17
N LEU A 89 2.70 -4.50 15.98
CA LEU A 89 1.37 -4.77 15.41
C LEU A 89 1.12 -6.27 15.28
N VAL A 90 2.09 -7.03 14.76
CA VAL A 90 1.98 -8.50 14.69
C VAL A 90 1.85 -9.11 16.08
N SER A 91 2.67 -8.67 17.03
CA SER A 91 2.60 -9.16 18.41
C SER A 91 1.22 -8.90 19.02
N LEU A 92 0.62 -7.73 18.77
CA LEU A 92 -0.73 -7.38 19.20
C LEU A 92 -1.77 -8.34 18.61
N VAL A 93 -1.80 -8.55 17.29
CA VAL A 93 -2.89 -9.30 16.63
C VAL A 93 -2.77 -10.82 16.74
N THR A 94 -1.58 -11.31 17.11
CA THR A 94 -1.28 -12.73 17.26
C THR A 94 -1.14 -13.18 18.71
N ASN A 95 -1.41 -12.29 19.67
CA ASN A 95 -1.23 -12.54 21.10
C ASN A 95 0.22 -12.96 21.45
N GLY A 96 1.19 -12.22 20.92
CA GLY A 96 2.58 -12.31 21.34
C GLY A 96 3.53 -13.01 20.38
N LYS A 97 3.10 -13.48 19.18
CA LYS A 97 4.06 -14.03 18.20
C LYS A 97 5.05 -12.93 17.78
N LYS A 98 6.29 -13.35 17.51
CA LYS A 98 7.40 -12.49 17.10
C LYS A 98 8.33 -13.27 16.17
N LEU A 99 9.07 -12.54 15.34
CA LEU A 99 10.21 -13.11 14.63
C LEU A 99 11.28 -13.53 15.65
N LYS A 100 12.02 -14.60 15.34
CA LYS A 100 13.16 -15.02 16.16
C LYS A 100 14.32 -14.03 16.02
N GLU A 101 14.51 -13.54 14.80
CA GLU A 101 15.52 -12.55 14.41
C GLU A 101 14.95 -11.75 13.25
N ARG A 102 15.33 -10.46 13.14
CA ARG A 102 14.96 -9.61 12.01
C ARG A 102 15.92 -9.89 10.85
N PRO A 103 15.45 -10.39 9.69
CA PRO A 103 16.30 -10.53 8.53
C PRO A 103 16.84 -9.17 8.06
N ASN A 104 18.08 -9.13 7.58
CA ASN A 104 18.66 -7.92 6.98
C ASN A 104 18.07 -7.59 5.59
N ASN A 105 17.28 -8.50 5.02
CA ASN A 105 16.60 -8.32 3.74
C ASN A 105 15.12 -7.98 3.98
N GLU A 106 14.65 -6.87 3.42
CA GLU A 106 13.30 -6.32 3.66
C GLU A 106 12.18 -7.21 3.09
N VAL A 107 12.44 -7.88 1.96
CA VAL A 107 11.52 -8.82 1.35
C VAL A 107 11.38 -10.05 2.25
N GLU A 108 12.50 -10.62 2.69
CA GLU A 108 12.50 -11.74 3.62
C GLU A 108 11.82 -11.37 4.95
N TRP A 109 12.13 -10.20 5.51
CA TRP A 109 11.49 -9.68 6.71
C TRP A 109 9.97 -9.59 6.54
N SER A 110 9.49 -8.95 5.48
CA SER A 110 8.06 -8.82 5.20
C SER A 110 7.39 -10.19 5.01
N ASN A 111 8.06 -11.14 4.34
CA ASN A 111 7.56 -12.49 4.13
C ASN A 111 7.38 -13.25 5.44
N GLN A 112 8.41 -13.22 6.30
CA GLN A 112 8.36 -13.90 7.59
C GLN A 112 7.35 -13.24 8.53
N LEU A 113 7.31 -11.89 8.55
CA LEU A 113 6.42 -11.14 9.43
C LEU A 113 4.95 -11.35 9.07
N SER A 114 4.60 -11.28 7.78
CA SER A 114 3.23 -11.58 7.31
C SER A 114 2.83 -13.03 7.61
N GLY A 115 3.77 -13.98 7.54
CA GLY A 115 3.52 -15.38 7.88
C GLY A 115 3.13 -15.61 9.34
N LEU A 116 3.51 -14.71 10.27
CA LEU A 116 3.09 -14.84 11.67
C LEU A 116 1.59 -14.59 11.87
N VAL A 117 0.97 -13.78 11.01
CA VAL A 117 -0.47 -13.52 11.03
C VAL A 117 -1.26 -14.52 10.18
N GLU A 118 -0.60 -15.50 9.55
CA GLU A 118 -1.27 -16.56 8.82
C GLU A 118 -1.76 -17.68 9.77
N ASP A 119 -3.02 -18.08 9.57
CA ASP A 119 -3.69 -19.15 10.28
C ASP A 119 -4.91 -19.61 9.47
N SER A 120 -4.77 -20.71 8.73
CA SER A 120 -5.81 -21.24 7.83
C SER A 120 -7.03 -21.79 8.57
N GLU A 121 -6.89 -22.19 9.83
CA GLU A 121 -8.01 -22.63 10.65
C GLU A 121 -8.82 -21.43 11.16
N LYS A 122 -8.13 -20.34 11.53
CA LYS A 122 -8.76 -19.12 12.05
C LYS A 122 -9.33 -18.20 10.97
N TYR A 123 -8.71 -18.15 9.79
CA TYR A 123 -9.09 -17.25 8.69
C TYR A 123 -9.33 -18.00 7.36
N PRO A 124 -10.22 -19.00 7.31
CA PRO A 124 -10.45 -19.79 6.11
C PRO A 124 -10.94 -18.95 4.91
N GLU A 125 -11.70 -17.89 5.16
CA GLU A 125 -12.28 -16.99 4.15
C GLU A 125 -11.22 -16.18 3.38
N THR A 126 -10.06 -15.97 4.00
CA THR A 126 -8.91 -15.33 3.38
C THR A 126 -7.82 -16.35 3.03
N GLY A 127 -8.11 -17.65 3.02
CA GLY A 127 -7.10 -18.68 2.78
C GLY A 127 -5.95 -18.66 3.81
N GLY A 128 -6.26 -18.23 5.03
CA GLY A 128 -5.34 -18.15 6.17
C GLY A 128 -4.74 -16.78 6.42
N ARG A 129 -4.93 -15.78 5.55
CA ARG A 129 -4.36 -14.44 5.74
C ARG A 129 -5.09 -13.68 6.86
N GLY A 130 -4.42 -13.51 7.99
CA GLY A 130 -4.97 -12.74 9.12
C GLY A 130 -4.92 -11.23 8.95
N PRO A 131 -5.22 -10.48 10.02
CA PRO A 131 -5.28 -9.02 10.00
C PRO A 131 -3.99 -8.39 9.52
N PHE A 132 -4.12 -7.32 8.73
CA PHE A 132 -3.00 -6.52 8.20
C PHE A 132 -2.03 -7.28 7.29
N TRP A 133 -2.36 -8.50 6.85
CA TRP A 133 -1.44 -9.33 6.06
C TRP A 133 -0.94 -8.60 4.80
N GLU A 134 -1.81 -7.93 4.03
CA GLU A 134 -1.35 -7.19 2.84
C GLU A 134 -0.39 -6.05 3.18
N LEU A 135 -0.64 -5.30 4.27
CA LEU A 135 0.23 -4.22 4.73
C LEU A 135 1.60 -4.76 5.14
N LEU A 136 1.62 -5.86 5.91
CA LEU A 136 2.87 -6.49 6.36
C LEU A 136 3.66 -7.11 5.22
N ARG A 137 2.95 -7.66 4.22
CA ARG A 137 3.57 -8.35 3.08
C ARG A 137 4.11 -7.37 2.04
N TYR A 138 3.40 -6.27 1.78
CA TYR A 138 3.63 -5.40 0.61
C TYR A 138 3.79 -3.92 0.95
N GLY A 139 3.63 -3.49 2.20
CA GLY A 139 3.60 -2.07 2.61
C GLY A 139 4.86 -1.27 2.31
N LEU A 140 6.01 -1.93 2.12
CA LEU A 140 7.27 -1.29 1.72
C LEU A 140 7.77 -1.73 0.35
N ARG A 141 6.94 -2.44 -0.41
CA ARG A 141 7.37 -3.05 -1.68
C ARG A 141 7.01 -2.24 -2.90
N GLY A 142 6.62 -0.97 -2.72
CA GLY A 142 6.12 -0.13 -3.81
C GLY A 142 4.96 -0.85 -4.51
N MET A 143 3.85 -1.11 -3.84
CA MET A 143 2.72 -1.80 -4.46
C MET A 143 1.49 -0.93 -4.44
N THR A 144 0.58 -1.15 -5.41
CA THR A 144 -0.71 -0.49 -5.41
C THR A 144 -1.67 -1.28 -4.53
N PHE A 145 -2.09 -0.66 -3.42
CA PHE A 145 -3.23 -1.10 -2.65
C PHE A 145 -4.48 -0.53 -3.30
N GLY A 146 -5.24 -1.39 -3.97
CA GLY A 146 -6.53 -1.03 -4.57
C GLY A 146 -7.59 -0.70 -3.51
N PRO A 147 -8.69 -0.05 -3.91
CA PRO A 147 -9.73 0.41 -2.99
C PRO A 147 -10.29 -0.72 -2.13
N VAL A 148 -10.47 -1.92 -2.70
CA VAL A 148 -10.97 -3.09 -1.93
C VAL A 148 -9.99 -3.50 -0.82
N VAL A 149 -8.68 -3.38 -1.05
CA VAL A 149 -7.67 -3.69 -0.03
C VAL A 149 -7.59 -2.57 1.00
N CYS A 150 -7.68 -1.30 0.59
CA CYS A 150 -7.78 -0.16 1.50
C CYS A 150 -8.97 -0.32 2.46
N GLN A 151 -10.15 -0.76 1.98
CA GLN A 151 -11.30 -1.08 2.83
C GLN A 151 -11.00 -2.16 3.86
N ARG A 152 -10.38 -3.27 3.43
CA ARG A 152 -10.03 -4.37 4.33
C ARG A 152 -9.04 -3.91 5.41
N LEU A 153 -7.99 -3.20 5.03
CA LEU A 153 -7.01 -2.67 5.98
C LEU A 153 -7.66 -1.65 6.94
N ALA A 154 -8.47 -0.73 6.43
CA ALA A 154 -9.21 0.21 7.27
C ALA A 154 -10.16 -0.50 8.25
N ALA A 155 -10.79 -1.60 7.84
CA ALA A 155 -11.61 -2.45 8.71
C ALA A 155 -10.79 -3.18 9.77
N ASP A 156 -9.60 -3.70 9.42
CA ASP A 156 -8.67 -4.29 10.39
C ASP A 156 -8.23 -3.26 11.44
N PHE A 157 -7.87 -2.05 11.03
CA PHE A 157 -7.54 -0.96 11.96
C PHE A 157 -8.70 -0.63 12.90
N ARG A 158 -9.93 -0.50 12.38
CA ARG A 158 -11.12 -0.26 13.22
C ARG A 158 -11.35 -1.41 14.22
N LYS A 159 -11.17 -2.66 13.79
CA LYS A 159 -11.35 -3.86 14.64
C LYS A 159 -10.34 -3.93 15.78
N TRP A 160 -9.09 -3.58 15.52
CA TRP A 160 -7.99 -3.74 16.50
C TRP A 160 -7.69 -2.46 17.31
N GLN A 161 -8.36 -1.33 17.01
CA GLN A 161 -8.12 -0.05 17.66
C GLN A 161 -8.21 -0.11 19.19
N SER A 162 -9.23 -0.78 19.74
CA SER A 162 -9.37 -0.88 21.21
C SER A 162 -8.19 -1.64 21.85
N ALA A 163 -7.70 -2.69 21.21
CA ALA A 163 -6.56 -3.46 21.69
C ALA A 163 -5.25 -2.67 21.55
N ALA A 164 -5.10 -1.90 20.47
CA ALA A 164 -3.96 -1.00 20.26
C ALA A 164 -3.87 0.07 21.36
N HIS A 165 -4.99 0.72 21.70
CA HIS A 165 -5.04 1.72 22.77
C HIS A 165 -4.80 1.13 24.16
N ALA A 166 -5.19 -0.13 24.39
CA ALA A 166 -4.96 -0.81 25.66
C ALA A 166 -3.47 -1.08 25.97
N LEU A 167 -2.56 -0.91 24.99
CA LEU A 167 -1.11 -1.03 25.21
C LEU A 167 -0.51 0.16 25.96
N ASP A 168 -1.24 1.28 26.10
CA ASP A 168 -0.78 2.53 26.73
C ASP A 168 0.59 3.02 26.20
N ASP A 169 0.83 2.78 24.91
CA ASP A 169 2.01 3.27 24.19
C ASP A 169 1.57 4.37 23.22
N SER A 170 1.91 5.60 23.54
CA SER A 170 1.57 6.78 22.76
C SER A 170 2.21 6.79 21.38
N ASN A 171 3.44 6.29 21.25
CA ASN A 171 4.15 6.27 19.97
C ASN A 171 3.50 5.24 19.05
N PHE A 172 3.26 4.03 19.55
CA PHE A 172 2.55 2.99 18.80
C PHE A 172 1.15 3.46 18.39
N SER A 173 0.41 4.09 19.31
CA SER A 173 -0.95 4.60 19.04
C SER A 173 -0.96 5.75 18.02
N GLY A 174 0.05 6.61 18.05
CA GLY A 174 0.25 7.69 17.07
C GLY A 174 0.45 7.13 15.66
N TRP A 175 1.42 6.22 15.51
CA TRP A 175 1.66 5.51 14.25
C TRP A 175 0.45 4.70 13.78
N TYR A 176 -0.25 4.03 14.72
CA TYR A 176 -1.46 3.27 14.41
C TYR A 176 -2.54 4.15 13.80
N SER A 177 -2.79 5.32 14.39
CA SER A 177 -3.78 6.28 13.88
C SER A 177 -3.32 6.90 12.56
N HIS A 178 -2.03 7.18 12.43
CA HIS A 178 -1.44 7.74 11.22
C HIS A 178 -1.60 6.79 10.03
N ILE A 179 -1.15 5.53 10.17
CA ILE A 179 -1.25 4.52 9.11
C ILE A 179 -2.70 4.14 8.85
N TRP A 180 -3.56 4.05 9.88
CA TRP A 180 -4.99 3.84 9.68
C TRP A 180 -5.59 4.90 8.76
N SER A 181 -5.27 6.18 9.00
CA SER A 181 -5.81 7.28 8.21
C SER A 181 -5.41 7.21 6.74
N THR A 182 -4.24 6.65 6.41
CA THR A 182 -3.80 6.36 5.04
C THR A 182 -4.83 5.52 4.28
N PHE A 183 -5.23 4.40 4.87
CA PHE A 183 -6.16 3.45 4.22
C PHE A 183 -7.60 3.92 4.33
N ALA A 184 -7.99 4.57 5.43
CA ALA A 184 -9.32 5.12 5.60
C ALA A 184 -9.64 6.27 4.63
N MET A 185 -8.63 7.05 4.21
CA MET A 185 -8.84 8.10 3.20
C MET A 185 -9.03 7.54 1.78
N ALA A 186 -8.58 6.31 1.52
CA ALA A 186 -8.63 5.67 0.21
C ALA A 186 -9.63 4.51 0.15
N ASP A 187 -10.41 4.26 1.20
CA ASP A 187 -11.24 3.06 1.29
C ASP A 187 -12.45 3.10 0.33
N GLU A 188 -12.97 4.24 -0.10
CA GLU A 188 -14.11 4.23 -1.03
C GLU A 188 -13.71 4.03 -2.50
N ALA A 189 -12.86 4.89 -3.03
CA ALA A 189 -12.52 4.95 -4.46
C ALA A 189 -11.04 5.28 -4.70
N GLY A 190 -10.23 5.21 -3.66
CA GLY A 190 -8.85 5.64 -3.69
C GLY A 190 -7.86 4.50 -3.82
N ILE A 191 -6.58 4.88 -3.86
CA ILE A 191 -5.45 3.97 -3.80
C ILE A 191 -4.40 4.48 -2.83
N VAL A 192 -3.61 3.54 -2.33
CA VAL A 192 -2.39 3.82 -1.56
C VAL A 192 -1.22 3.16 -2.28
N THR A 193 -0.13 3.90 -2.46
CA THR A 193 1.14 3.38 -2.95
C THR A 193 2.26 3.75 -1.98
N TYR A 194 3.33 2.97 -1.95
CA TYR A 194 4.55 3.33 -1.21
C TYR A 194 5.52 4.03 -2.16
N GLY A 195 5.88 5.27 -1.86
CA GLY A 195 6.46 6.21 -2.83
C GLY A 195 7.99 6.23 -2.94
N TRP A 196 8.69 5.16 -2.56
CA TRP A 196 10.09 5.06 -2.98
C TRP A 196 10.17 4.82 -4.48
N CYS A 197 11.03 5.59 -5.14
CA CYS A 197 11.27 5.56 -6.57
C CYS A 197 11.32 4.12 -7.10
N TRP A 198 10.30 3.79 -7.87
CA TRP A 198 10.12 2.53 -8.57
C TRP A 198 11.37 2.22 -9.40
N THR A 199 12.00 1.07 -9.17
CA THR A 199 12.99 0.53 -10.11
C THR A 199 12.58 -0.88 -10.51
N GLU A 200 12.90 -1.27 -11.75
CA GLU A 200 12.64 -2.61 -12.29
C GLU A 200 13.28 -3.73 -11.45
N ASP A 201 14.22 -3.37 -10.58
CA ASP A 201 14.97 -4.27 -9.70
C ASP A 201 14.30 -4.55 -8.35
N MET A 202 13.21 -3.85 -8.00
CA MET A 202 12.49 -4.08 -6.74
C MET A 202 11.62 -5.35 -6.79
N GLU A 203 11.58 -6.08 -5.68
CA GLU A 203 10.81 -7.33 -5.52
C GLU A 203 9.57 -7.15 -4.62
N PRO A 204 8.46 -7.89 -4.88
CA PRO A 204 8.27 -8.82 -5.99
C PRO A 204 8.24 -8.08 -7.33
N LYS A 205 8.78 -8.73 -8.38
CA LYS A 205 8.64 -8.22 -9.75
C LYS A 205 7.18 -7.87 -10.02
N LEU A 206 6.94 -6.66 -10.54
CA LEU A 206 5.64 -6.00 -10.52
C LEU A 206 4.71 -6.43 -11.65
N GLY A 207 5.18 -7.32 -12.53
CA GLY A 207 4.53 -7.63 -13.80
C GLY A 207 4.57 -6.45 -14.78
N ILE A 208 5.14 -5.30 -14.40
CA ILE A 208 5.24 -4.10 -15.24
C ILE A 208 6.16 -4.33 -16.43
N GLU A 209 7.16 -5.19 -16.28
CA GLU A 209 8.01 -5.67 -17.36
C GLU A 209 7.23 -6.41 -18.47
N THR A 210 6.01 -6.85 -18.16
CA THR A 210 5.08 -7.46 -19.12
C THR A 210 4.09 -6.45 -19.72
N LEU A 211 3.98 -5.26 -19.13
CA LEU A 211 3.08 -4.20 -19.58
C LEU A 211 3.75 -3.38 -20.68
N LYS A 212 3.29 -3.55 -21.92
CA LYS A 212 3.59 -2.61 -23.01
C LYS A 212 2.69 -1.38 -22.86
N LEU A 213 3.06 -0.49 -21.95
CA LEU A 213 2.26 0.69 -21.62
C LEU A 213 2.26 1.76 -22.71
N PHE A 214 3.16 1.69 -23.69
CA PHE A 214 3.18 2.62 -24.80
C PHE A 214 3.10 1.85 -26.11
N GLU A 215 2.16 2.24 -26.96
CA GLU A 215 2.23 1.89 -28.37
C GLU A 215 3.36 2.71 -29.03
N ASP A 216 4.18 2.05 -29.86
CA ASP A 216 5.22 2.70 -30.69
C ASP A 216 4.61 3.50 -31.85
#